data_AF-A0A955HKA3-F1
#
_entry.id   AF-A0A955HKA3-F1
#
_cell.length_a   1.000
_cell.length_b   1.000
_cell.length_c   1.000
_cell.angle_alpha   90.00
_cell.angle_beta   90.00
_cell.angle_gamma   90.00
#
_symmetry.space_group_name_H-M   'P 1'
#
loop_
_entity.id
_entity.type
_entity.pdbx_description
1 polymer ?
#
loop_
_entity_poly.entity_id
_entity_poly.type
_entity_poly.pdbx_seq_one_letter_code
_entity_poly.pdbx_strand_id
1 'polypeptide(L)' 'MPQPAILRVDGRLVTYSFTSGVLYQPKPDWVIRNDTDALAYALYLERRGRKVEAMEFLNRYLRE' A
#
# COMPACT_ATOMS: atom_id res chain seq x y z
N MET A 1 -14.44 -8.53 -5.27
CA MET A 1 -13.35 -8.51 -4.27
C MET A 1 -13.13 -7.07 -3.84
N PRO A 2 -13.03 -6.79 -2.53
CA PRO A 2 -12.69 -5.46 -2.06
C PRO A 2 -11.32 -5.02 -2.61
N GLN A 3 -11.25 -3.83 -3.23
CA GLN A 3 -10.02 -3.29 -3.82
C GLN A 3 -9.44 -2.22 -2.91
N PRO A 4 -8.13 -2.24 -2.58
CA PRO A 4 -7.53 -1.21 -1.71
C PRO A 4 -7.77 0.20 -2.25
N ALA A 5 -8.02 1.14 -1.34
CA ALA A 5 -8.39 2.51 -1.67
C ALA A 5 -7.39 3.51 -1.10
N ILE A 6 -7.24 4.65 -1.77
CA ILE A 6 -6.45 5.77 -1.27
C ILE A 6 -7.43 6.86 -0.84
N LEU A 7 -7.32 7.25 0.41
CA LEU A 7 -8.14 8.27 1.04
C LEU A 7 -7.27 9.47 1.37
N ARG A 8 -7.86 10.67 1.28
CA ARG A 8 -7.25 11.88 1.80
C ARG A 8 -7.90 12.19 3.15
N VAL A 9 -7.12 12.14 4.23
CA VAL A 9 -7.58 12.41 5.60
C VAL A 9 -6.69 13.51 6.18
N ASP A 10 -7.29 14.61 6.62
CA ASP A 10 -6.58 15.77 7.19
C ASP A 10 -5.37 16.24 6.36
N GLY A 11 -5.55 16.30 5.04
CA GLY A 11 -4.51 16.70 4.08
C GLY A 11 -3.42 15.65 3.82
N ARG A 12 -3.47 14.49 4.47
CA ARG A 12 -2.53 13.38 4.28
C ARG A 12 -3.11 12.30 3.37
N LEU A 13 -2.25 11.65 2.60
CA LEU A 13 -2.62 10.46 1.82
C LEU A 13 -2.51 9.23 2.71
N VAL A 14 -3.59 8.46 2.73
CA VAL A 14 -3.78 7.29 3.58
C VAL A 14 -4.21 6.16 2.68
N THR A 15 -3.57 5.00 2.77
CA THR A 15 -4.05 3.83 2.04
C THR A 15 -4.88 2.96 2.95
N TYR A 16 -5.92 2.36 2.41
CA TYR A 16 -6.84 1.51 3.14
C TYR A 16 -6.75 0.08 2.59
N SER A 17 -6.46 -0.86 3.48
CA SER A 17 -6.59 -2.29 3.24
C SER A 17 -7.93 -2.76 3.80
N PHE A 18 -8.65 -3.58 3.05
CA PHE A 18 -9.94 -4.11 3.52
C PHE A 18 -9.80 -5.21 4.56
N THR A 19 -8.60 -5.80 4.68
CA THR A 19 -8.28 -6.84 5.67
C THR A 19 -7.63 -6.24 6.92
N SER A 20 -6.81 -5.20 6.76
CA SER A 20 -6.02 -4.60 7.84
C SER A 20 -6.48 -3.20 8.26
N GLY A 21 -7.44 -2.59 7.55
CA GLY A 21 -7.99 -1.26 7.84
C GLY A 21 -7.16 -0.09 7.31
N VAL A 22 -7.20 1.03 8.02
CA VAL A 22 -6.56 2.30 7.63
C VAL A 22 -5.04 2.25 7.86
N LEU A 23 -4.26 2.57 6.83
CA LEU A 23 -2.79 2.59 6.83
C LEU A 23 -2.32 4.04 6.57
N TYR A 24 -2.00 4.74 7.65
CA TYR A 24 -1.78 6.21 7.65
C TYR A 24 -0.39 6.64 7.14
N GLN A 25 0.54 5.70 7.03
CA GLN A 25 1.91 5.85 6.55
C GLN A 25 2.53 4.44 6.51
N PRO A 26 3.50 4.15 5.63
CA PRO A 26 4.46 3.11 5.93
C PRO A 26 5.13 3.52 7.23
N LYS A 27 4.66 2.95 8.35
CA LYS A 27 5.53 2.84 9.50
C LYS A 27 6.77 2.07 9.03
N PRO A 28 7.95 2.31 9.63
CA PRO A 28 9.08 1.40 9.47
C PRO A 28 8.69 -0.07 9.70
N ASP A 29 7.58 -0.31 10.40
CA ASP A 29 7.03 -1.62 10.75
C ASP A 29 5.78 -2.00 9.92
N TRP A 30 5.60 -1.49 8.70
CA TRP A 30 4.51 -1.97 7.84
C TRP A 30 4.74 -3.46 7.50
N VAL A 31 4.07 -4.32 8.27
CA VAL A 31 4.02 -5.76 8.02
C VAL A 31 3.04 -6.03 6.88
N ILE A 32 3.55 -6.53 5.76
CA ILE A 32 2.74 -7.03 4.65
C ILE A 32 2.22 -8.41 5.05
N ARG A 33 0.91 -8.55 5.29
CA ARG A 33 0.31 -9.81 5.78
C ARG A 33 -0.43 -10.61 4.71
N ASN A 34 -0.80 -9.96 3.61
CA ASN A 34 -1.60 -10.53 2.54
C ASN A 34 -1.52 -9.64 1.29
N ASP A 35 -2.09 -10.12 0.18
CA ASP A 35 -2.06 -9.45 -1.12
C ASP A 35 -2.72 -8.06 -1.10
N THR A 36 -3.73 -7.87 -0.25
CA THR A 36 -4.42 -6.58 -0.13
C THR A 36 -3.50 -5.54 0.50
N ASP A 37 -2.71 -5.93 1.51
CA ASP A 37 -1.70 -5.06 2.13
C ASP A 37 -0.56 -4.73 1.14
N ALA A 38 -0.13 -5.72 0.35
CA ALA A 38 0.89 -5.52 -0.69
C ALA A 38 0.40 -4.52 -1.76
N LEU A 39 -0.82 -4.71 -2.29
CA LEU A 39 -1.41 -3.80 -3.25
C LEU A 39 -1.60 -2.38 -2.68
N ALA A 40 -2.00 -2.26 -1.41
CA ALA A 40 -2.10 -0.97 -0.73
C ALA A 40 -0.73 -0.26 -0.63
N TYR A 41 0.35 -0.99 -0.38
CA TYR A 41 1.69 -0.40 -0.35
C TYR A 41 2.16 0.08 -1.72
N ALA A 42 1.96 -0.72 -2.76
CA ALA A 42 2.29 -0.33 -4.12
C ALA A 42 1.54 0.94 -4.56
N LEU A 43 0.24 1.01 -4.26
CA LEU A 43 -0.60 2.19 -4.50
C LEU A 43 -0.10 3.43 -3.76
N TYR A 44 0.34 3.28 -2.51
CA TYR A 44 0.95 4.37 -1.74
C TYR A 44 2.21 4.91 -2.43
N LEU A 45 3.13 4.02 -2.80
CA LEU A 45 4.38 4.38 -3.47
C LEU A 45 4.10 5.12 -4.79
N GLU A 46 3.19 4.60 -5.60
CA GLU A 46 2.79 5.22 -6.87
C GLU A 46 2.27 6.65 -6.68
N ARG A 47 1.40 6.91 -5.69
CA ARG A 47 0.87 8.27 -5.44
C ARG A 47 1.90 9.26 -4.92
N ARG A 48 3.03 8.77 -4.39
CA ARG A 48 4.19 9.58 -4.02
C ARG A 48 5.17 9.80 -5.17
N GLY A 49 4.81 9.35 -6.39
CA GLY A 49 5.66 9.44 -7.58
C GLY A 49 6.70 8.33 -7.68
N ARG A 50 6.67 7.33 -6.79
CA ARG A 50 7.65 6.23 -6.71
C ARG A 50 7.19 5.00 -7.49
N LYS A 51 6.78 5.19 -8.75
CA LYS A 51 6.19 4.14 -9.60
C LYS A 51 7.10 2.93 -9.82
N VAL A 52 8.39 3.16 -10.05
CA VAL A 52 9.38 2.09 -10.27
C VAL A 52 9.48 1.21 -9.03
N GLU A 53 9.62 1.82 -7.86
CA GLU A 53 9.70 1.09 -6.59
C GLU A 53 8.41 0.33 -6.25
N ALA A 54 7.24 0.88 -6.59
CA ALA A 54 5.97 0.18 -6.44
C ALA A 54 5.95 -1.13 -7.25
N MET A 55 6.45 -1.08 -8.48
CA MET A 55 6.51 -2.23 -9.38
C MET A 55 7.58 -3.24 -8.94
N GLU A 56 8.76 -2.78 -8.54
CA GLU A 56 9.81 -3.64 -7.96
C GLU A 56 9.34 -4.35 -6.69
N PHE A 57 8.63 -3.64 -5.81
CA PHE A 57 8.04 -4.21 -4.61
C PHE A 57 7.05 -5.33 -4.95
N LEU A 58 6.07 -5.08 -5.84
CA LEU A 58 5.09 -6.10 -6.23
C LEU A 58 5.75 -7.31 -6.90
N ASN A 59 6.74 -7.07 -7.77
CA ASN A 59 7.48 -8.14 -8.42
C ASN A 59 8.25 -9.01 -7.44
N ARG A 60 8.82 -8.42 -6.38
CA ARG A 60 9.47 -9.18 -5.31
C ARG A 60 8.44 -9.96 -4.49
N TYR A 61 7.37 -9.31 -4.04
CA TYR A 61 6.33 -9.93 -3.23
C TYR A 61 5.68 -11.13 -3.93
N LEU A 62 5.44 -11.07 -5.24
CA LEU A 62 4.84 -12.17 -6.01
C LEU A 62 5.79 -13.35 -6.27
N ARG A 63 7.08 -13.23 -5.93
CA ARG A 63 8.09 -14.28 -6.10
C ARG A 63 8.44 -15.02 -4.81
N GLU A 64 8.09 -14.44 -3.65
CA GLU A 64 8.28 -15.00 -2.31
C GLU A 64 7.06 -15.82 -1.90
#